data_AF-A0A964F6J0-F1
#
_entry.id   AF-A0A964F6J0-F1
#
_cell.length_a   1.000
_cell.length_b   1.000
_cell.length_c   1.000
_cell.angle_alpha   90.00
_cell.angle_beta   90.00
_cell.angle_gamma   90.00
#
_symmetry.space_group_name_H-M   'P 1'
#
loop_
_entity.id
_entity.type
_entity.pdbx_description
1 polymer ?
#
loop_
_entity_poly.entity_id
_entity_poly.type
_entity_poly.pdbx_seq_one_letter_code
_entity_poly.pdbx_strand_id
1 'polypeptide(L)' 'MKMVIAVLVVLGLLGVAFGVWGLYTDAGRARFDEMDGLIPFFAGVAGAILIIAAAVIPAFQFLLRARRAKAHEG' A
#
# COMPACT_ATOMS: atom_id res chain seq x y z
N MET A 1 -3.79 -15.48 -5.57
CA MET A 1 -3.40 -14.04 -5.60
C MET A 1 -4.43 -13.09 -5.01
N LYS A 2 -5.75 -13.32 -5.12
CA LYS A 2 -6.76 -12.44 -4.49
C LYS A 2 -6.54 -12.24 -2.98
N MET A 3 -6.23 -13.32 -2.25
CA MET A 3 -5.88 -13.24 -0.81
C MET A 3 -4.65 -12.37 -0.56
N VAL A 4 -3.59 -12.52 -1.36
CA VAL A 4 -2.37 -11.69 -1.25
C VAL A 4 -2.70 -10.21 -1.50
N ILE A 5 -3.49 -9.90 -2.53
CA ILE A 5 -3.94 -8.53 -2.81
C ILE A 5 -4.72 -7.96 -1.63
N ALA A 6 -5.65 -8.74 -1.05
CA ALA A 6 -6.40 -8.31 0.13
C ALA A 6 -5.49 -8.01 1.32
N VAL A 7 -4.50 -8.88 1.59
CA VAL A 7 -3.50 -8.67 2.65
C VAL A 7 -2.69 -7.40 2.40
N LEU A 8 -2.23 -7.16 1.16
CA LEU A 8 -1.49 -5.95 0.81
C LEU A 8 -2.32 -4.68 1.03
N VAL A 9 -3.61 -4.70 0.66
CA VAL A 9 -4.52 -3.57 0.90
C VAL A 9 -4.72 -3.34 2.39
N VAL A 10 -5.00 -4.39 3.17
CA VAL A 10 -5.23 -4.26 4.62
C VAL A 10 -3.99 -3.74 5.34
N LEU A 11 -2.83 -4.35 5.11
CA LEU A 11 -1.57 -3.88 5.71
C LEU A 11 -1.21 -2.47 5.23
N GLY A 12 -1.49 -2.17 3.96
CA GLY A 12 -1.29 -0.86 3.37
C GLY A 12 -2.11 0.23 4.07
N LEU A 13 -3.41 -0.02 4.25
CA LEU A 13 -4.32 0.89 4.94
C LEU A 13 -3.94 1.07 6.41
N LEU A 14 -3.57 -0.01 7.10
CA LEU A 14 -3.09 0.06 8.48
C LEU A 14 -1.81 0.90 8.59
N GLY A 15 -0.86 0.72 7.68
CA GLY A 15 0.38 1.50 7.63
C GLY A 15 0.12 2.99 7.40
N VAL A 16 -0.74 3.32 6.42
CA VAL A 16 -1.14 4.72 6.16
C VAL A 16 -1.89 5.31 7.35
N ALA A 17 -2.86 4.59 7.92
CA ALA A 17 -3.61 5.06 9.09
C ALA A 17 -2.69 5.30 10.30
N PHE A 18 -1.76 4.38 10.56
CA PHE A 18 -0.75 4.54 11.60
C PHE A 18 0.17 5.74 11.33
N GLY A 19 0.63 5.92 10.09
CA GLY A 19 1.45 7.06 9.70
C GLY A 19 0.73 8.40 9.86
N VAL A 20 -0.53 8.47 9.41
CA VAL A 20 -1.36 9.67 9.57
C VAL A 20 -1.59 9.99 11.05
N TRP A 21 -1.95 8.98 11.84
CA TRP A 21 -2.15 9.16 13.27
C TRP A 21 -0.85 9.60 13.96
N GLY A 22 0.26 8.92 13.71
CA GLY A 22 1.54 9.18 14.36
C GLY A 22 2.19 10.52 14.00
N LEU A 23 1.94 11.04 12.79
CA LEU A 23 2.51 12.32 12.34
C LEU A 23 1.61 13.53 12.59
N TYR A 24 0.29 13.37 12.53
CA TYR A 24 -0.64 14.51 12.50
C TYR A 24 -1.49 14.67 13.75
N THR A 25 -1.43 13.73 14.70
CA THR A 25 -2.12 13.88 16.00
C THR A 25 -1.13 14.21 17.11
N ASP A 26 -1.57 14.99 18.10
CA ASP A 26 -0.73 15.36 19.24
C ASP A 26 -0.31 14.13 20.06
N ALA A 27 -1.24 13.19 20.27
CA ALA A 27 -0.94 11.93 20.94
C ALA A 27 0.08 11.07 20.16
N GLY A 28 -0.04 11.03 18.84
CA GLY A 28 0.90 10.32 17.96
C GLY A 28 2.29 10.93 18.00
N ARG A 29 2.38 12.26 17.81
CA ARG A 29 3.66 12.98 17.84
C ARG A 29 4.36 12.85 19.18
N ALA A 30 3.64 13.06 20.29
CA ALA A 30 4.20 12.90 21.64
C ALA A 30 4.75 11.48 21.88
N ARG A 31 4.17 10.46 21.23
CA ARG A 31 4.61 9.06 21.36
C ARG A 31 5.90 8.74 20.58
N PHE A 32 6.14 9.46 19.47
CA PHE A 32 7.24 9.19 18.52
C PHE A 32 8.16 10.41 18.30
N ASP A 33 8.18 11.33 19.26
CA ASP A 33 8.96 12.57 19.22
C ASP A 33 10.48 12.29 19.23
N GLU A 34 10.91 11.22 19.90
CA GLU A 34 12.32 10.82 20.05
C GLU A 34 13.06 10.55 18.73
N MET A 35 12.32 10.36 17.62
CA MET A 35 12.89 10.19 16.28
C MET A 35 12.25 11.13 15.25
N ASP A 36 11.73 12.29 15.67
CA ASP A 36 11.04 13.25 14.80
C ASP A 36 9.94 12.60 13.93
N GLY A 37 9.22 11.63 14.51
CA GLY A 37 8.14 10.92 13.81
C GLY A 37 8.59 9.99 12.67
N LEU A 38 9.88 9.67 12.53
CA LEU A 38 10.38 8.82 11.44
C LEU A 38 9.70 7.45 11.36
N ILE A 39 9.38 6.83 12.51
CA ILE A 39 8.71 5.51 12.53
C ILE A 39 7.30 5.59 11.89
N PRO A 40 6.39 6.47 12.35
CA PRO A 40 5.13 6.74 11.65
C PRO A 40 5.30 7.09 10.17
N PHE A 41 6.29 7.92 9.83
CA PHE A 41 6.55 8.31 8.44
C PHE A 41 6.85 7.11 7.54
N PHE A 42 7.86 6.30 7.89
CA PHE A 42 8.23 5.14 7.07
C PHE A 42 7.13 4.08 7.04
N ALA A 43 6.37 3.90 8.11
CA ALA A 43 5.21 3.00 8.12
C ALA A 43 4.10 3.49 7.17
N GLY A 44 3.84 4.80 7.12
CA GLY A 44 2.92 5.40 6.16
C GLY A 44 3.37 5.23 4.71
N VAL A 45 4.65 5.50 4.43
CA VAL A 45 5.25 5.31 3.10
C VAL A 45 5.20 3.84 2.66
N ALA A 46 5.60 2.92 3.54
CA ALA A 46 5.51 1.49 3.27
C ALA A 46 4.05 1.08 3.00
N GLY A 47 3.11 1.60 3.79
CA GLY A 47 1.68 1.37 3.59
C GLY A 47 1.20 1.83 2.20
N ALA A 48 1.60 3.02 1.77
CA ALA A 48 1.25 3.54 0.45
C ALA A 48 1.83 2.67 -0.68
N ILE A 49 3.07 2.19 -0.55
CA ILE A 49 3.70 1.26 -1.51
C ILE A 49 2.89 -0.04 -1.62
N LEU A 50 2.43 -0.59 -0.50
CA LEU A 50 1.63 -1.81 -0.50
C LEU A 50 0.29 -1.63 -1.22
N ILE A 51 -0.38 -0.49 -1.03
CA ILE A 51 -1.63 -0.15 -1.75
C ILE A 51 -1.37 -0.03 -3.26
N ILE A 52 -0.30 0.66 -3.65
CA ILE A 52 0.09 0.79 -5.06
C ILE A 52 0.38 -0.57 -5.67
N ALA A 53 1.14 -1.43 -4.99
CA ALA A 53 1.42 -2.79 -5.45
C ALA A 53 0.13 -3.60 -5.61
N ALA A 54 -0.81 -3.47 -4.67
CA ALA A 54 -2.10 -4.15 -4.71
C ALA A 54 -2.97 -3.71 -5.89
N ALA A 55 -2.82 -2.48 -6.39
CA ALA A 55 -3.49 -1.99 -7.60
C ALA A 55 -2.75 -2.40 -8.89
N VAL A 56 -1.42 -2.31 -8.90
CA VAL A 56 -0.59 -2.61 -10.09
C VAL A 56 -0.65 -4.09 -10.47
N ILE A 57 -0.60 -5.00 -9.51
CA ILE A 57 -0.63 -6.44 -9.76
C ILE A 57 -1.85 -6.87 -10.61
N PRO A 58 -3.11 -6.61 -10.20
CA PRO A 58 -4.28 -7.00 -10.99
C PRO A 58 -4.37 -6.24 -12.32
N ALA A 59 -3.96 -4.97 -12.37
CA ALA A 59 -3.92 -4.20 -13.62
C ALA A 59 -2.95 -4.84 -14.63
N PHE A 60 -1.76 -5.24 -14.17
CA PHE A 60 -0.78 -5.92 -15.00
C PHE A 60 -1.29 -7.30 -15.48
N GLN A 61 -1.93 -8.06 -14.59
CA GLN A 61 -2.55 -9.34 -14.97
C GLN A 61 -3.64 -9.17 -16.02
N PHE A 62 -4.47 -8.15 -15.87
CA PHE A 62 -5.52 -7.82 -16.83
C PHE A 62 -4.91 -7.50 -18.20
N LEU A 63 -3.87 -6.65 -18.23
CA LEU A 63 -3.16 -6.29 -19.45
C LEU A 63 -2.58 -7.53 -20.15
N LEU A 64 -1.92 -8.43 -19.41
CA LEU A 64 -1.36 -9.65 -19.99
C LEU A 64 -2.44 -10.58 -20.58
N ARG A 65 -3.61 -10.68 -19.93
CA ARG A 65 -4.75 -11.46 -20.44
C ARG A 65 -5.31 -10.85 -21.73
N ALA A 66 -5.47 -9.53 -21.77
CA ALA A 66 -5.94 -8.82 -22.95
C ALA A 66 -4.99 -8.98 -24.14
N ARG A 67 -3.67 -8.99 -23.91
CA ARG A 67 -2.68 -9.22 -24.97
C ARG A 67 -2.72 -10.65 -25.52
N ARG A 68 -2.95 -11.65 -24.67
CA ARG A 68 -3.06 -13.06 -25.11
C ARG A 68 -4.31 -13.32 -25.93
N ALA A 69 -5.45 -12.74 -25.56
CA ALA A 69 -6.70 -12.91 -26.31
C ALA A 69 -6.55 -12.45 -27.77
N LYS A 70 -5.96 -11.27 -27.98
CA LYS A 70 -5.69 -10.73 -29.32
C LYS A 70 -4.76 -11.58 -30.18
N ALA A 71 -3.88 -12.38 -29.56
CA ALA A 71 -2.92 -13.22 -30.28
C ALA A 71 -3.52 -14.53 -30.79
N HIS A 72 -4.70 -14.93 -30.32
CA HIS A 72 -5.42 -16.14 -30.78
C HIS A 72 -6.49 -15.85 -31.83
N GLU A 73 -6.80 -14.57 -32.07
CA GLU A 73 -7.83 -14.12 -33.01
C GLU A 73 -7.29 -13.77 -34.41
N GLY A 74 -5.96 -13.77 -34.60
CA GLY A 74 -5.29 -13.50 -35.88
C GLY A 74 -4.43 -14.67 -36.34
#